data_AF-A0A432EQ90-F1
#
_entry.id   AF-A0A432EQ90-F1
#
_cell.length_a   1.000
_cell.length_b   1.000
_cell.length_c   1.000
_cell.angle_alpha   90.00
_cell.angle_beta   90.00
_cell.angle_gamma   90.00
#
_symmetry.space_group_name_H-M   'P 1'
#
loop_
_entity.id
_entity.type
_entity.pdbx_description
1 polymer ?
#
loop_
_entity_poly.entity_id
_entity_poly.type
_entity_poly.pdbx_seq_one_letter_code
_entity_poly.pdbx_strand_id
1 'polypeptide(L)'
;DFFLLSSKKSIFACNVSEGDLADALKNPDDHPMVAQVRKYAAETQGAEATILSAQIEEELSELSPEDATEFLQEMGVSDSGASNLIKSVYNLLGLRTYLTTGVQETRAWTIFAGDKAPAAAGVIHTDFEKQFIRAEVIHYDDYVKYKTVAAAREGNPKLKEFDTSCFDGRYITGTVNEAYLHDIGEARNDKAKQQRSEEHQELALDHG
;
A
#
# COMPACT_ATOMS: atom_id res chain seq x y z
N ASP A 1 8.47 -26.60 2.60
CA ASP A 1 7.54 -26.18 1.55
C ASP A 1 7.77 -26.92 0.25
N PHE A 2 6.68 -27.30 -0.42
CA PHE A 2 6.69 -28.09 -1.67
C PHE A 2 6.68 -27.23 -2.95
N PHE A 3 6.65 -25.90 -2.85
CA PHE A 3 6.70 -24.94 -3.97
C PHE A 3 5.79 -25.26 -5.16
N LEU A 4 4.55 -25.71 -4.89
CA LEU A 4 3.62 -26.13 -5.94
C LEU A 4 3.18 -24.93 -6.80
N LEU A 5 2.99 -25.17 -8.09
CA LEU A 5 2.50 -24.14 -9.02
C LEU A 5 1.08 -23.67 -8.65
N SER A 6 0.20 -24.59 -8.24
CA SER A 6 -1.18 -24.29 -7.85
C SER A 6 -1.32 -23.49 -6.55
N SER A 7 -0.26 -23.42 -5.73
CA SER A 7 -0.23 -22.57 -4.54
C SER A 7 0.22 -21.14 -4.81
N LYS A 8 0.65 -20.82 -6.04
CA LYS A 8 1.00 -19.44 -6.40
C LYS A 8 -0.28 -18.62 -6.52
N LYS A 9 -0.23 -17.38 -6.02
CA LYS A 9 -1.29 -16.41 -6.21
C LYS A 9 -1.40 -16.04 -7.70
N SER A 10 -2.61 -15.87 -8.18
CA SER A 10 -2.89 -15.52 -9.58
C SER A 10 -3.73 -14.25 -9.67
N ILE A 11 -3.64 -13.58 -10.81
CA ILE A 11 -4.48 -12.45 -11.21
C ILE A 11 -4.89 -12.67 -12.66
N PHE A 12 -6.11 -12.23 -13.02
CA PHE A 12 -6.62 -12.34 -14.38
C PHE A 12 -6.56 -10.99 -15.07
N ALA A 13 -5.92 -10.95 -16.24
CA ALA A 13 -5.89 -9.78 -17.11
C ALA A 13 -6.93 -9.95 -18.22
N CYS A 14 -8.02 -9.19 -18.15
CA CYS A 14 -9.08 -9.16 -19.15
C CYS A 14 -8.67 -8.18 -20.25
N ASN A 15 -8.10 -8.72 -21.34
CA ASN A 15 -7.79 -7.94 -22.52
C ASN A 15 -9.07 -7.63 -23.32
N VAL A 16 -9.43 -6.35 -23.42
CA VAL A 16 -10.61 -5.87 -24.16
C VAL A 16 -10.20 -5.01 -25.35
N SER A 17 -11.13 -4.82 -26.29
CA SER A 17 -10.91 -3.93 -27.43
C SER A 17 -10.81 -2.47 -26.96
N GLU A 18 -10.20 -1.62 -27.79
CA GLU A 18 -10.08 -0.19 -27.51
C GLU A 18 -11.44 0.47 -27.26
N GLY A 19 -12.41 0.19 -28.13
CA GLY A 19 -13.77 0.75 -28.06
C GLY A 19 -14.58 0.28 -26.85
N ASP A 20 -14.23 -0.88 -26.27
CA ASP A 20 -14.91 -1.43 -25.10
C ASP A 20 -14.23 -1.00 -23.78
N LEU A 21 -13.00 -0.47 -23.80
CA LEU A 21 -12.20 -0.27 -22.59
C LEU A 21 -12.90 0.65 -21.59
N ALA A 22 -13.34 1.84 -22.03
CA ALA A 22 -13.92 2.83 -21.14
C ALA A 22 -15.21 2.32 -20.48
N ASP A 23 -16.06 1.63 -21.26
CA ASP A 23 -17.33 1.09 -20.76
C ASP A 23 -17.10 -0.14 -19.87
N ALA A 24 -16.16 -1.01 -20.23
CA ALA A 24 -15.77 -2.15 -19.41
C ALA A 24 -15.14 -1.71 -18.07
N LEU A 25 -14.41 -0.60 -18.03
CA LEU A 25 -13.88 -0.04 -16.78
C LEU A 25 -14.98 0.58 -15.90
N LYS A 26 -15.95 1.27 -16.51
CA LYS A 26 -17.07 1.90 -15.78
C LYS A 26 -18.07 0.88 -15.26
N ASN A 27 -18.44 -0.09 -16.11
CA ASN A 27 -19.41 -1.14 -15.81
C ASN A 27 -18.86 -2.53 -16.17
N PRO A 28 -17.90 -3.07 -15.37
CA PRO A 28 -17.27 -4.36 -15.63
C PRO A 28 -18.24 -5.54 -15.77
N ASP A 29 -19.35 -5.49 -15.03
CA ASP A 29 -20.30 -6.58 -14.94
C ASP A 29 -21.32 -6.58 -16.09
N ASP A 30 -21.40 -5.49 -16.87
CA ASP A 30 -22.24 -5.39 -18.07
C ASP A 30 -21.54 -5.99 -19.29
N HIS A 31 -20.21 -6.00 -19.32
CA HIS A 31 -19.44 -6.57 -20.43
C HIS A 31 -19.47 -8.12 -20.35
N PRO A 32 -20.06 -8.85 -21.33
CA PRO A 32 -20.37 -10.27 -21.19
C PRO A 32 -19.17 -11.17 -20.84
N MET A 33 -18.02 -10.94 -21.47
CA MET A 33 -16.81 -11.74 -21.23
C MET A 33 -16.08 -11.34 -19.95
N VAL A 34 -15.91 -10.04 -19.69
CA VAL A 34 -15.29 -9.52 -18.46
C VAL A 34 -16.05 -10.01 -17.22
N ALA A 35 -17.38 -9.93 -17.23
CA ALA A 35 -18.22 -10.42 -16.13
C ALA A 35 -17.99 -11.92 -15.85
N GLN A 36 -17.90 -12.74 -16.90
CA GLN A 36 -17.63 -14.18 -16.77
C GLN A 36 -16.25 -14.46 -16.19
N VAL A 37 -15.21 -13.75 -16.65
CA VAL A 37 -13.84 -13.93 -16.13
C VAL A 37 -13.74 -13.47 -14.69
N ARG A 38 -14.32 -12.32 -14.33
CA ARG A 38 -14.38 -11.81 -12.94
C ARG A 38 -15.04 -12.81 -12.01
N LYS A 39 -16.18 -13.37 -12.43
CA LYS A 39 -16.89 -14.40 -11.67
C LYS A 39 -16.04 -15.65 -11.49
N TYR A 40 -15.44 -16.16 -12.57
CA TYR A 40 -14.57 -17.34 -12.52
C TYR A 40 -13.36 -17.14 -11.61
N ALA A 41 -12.69 -16.00 -11.72
CA ALA A 41 -11.52 -15.65 -10.91
C ALA A 41 -11.86 -15.64 -9.41
N ALA A 42 -12.99 -15.02 -9.05
CA ALA A 42 -13.48 -14.97 -7.68
C ALA A 42 -13.87 -16.35 -7.14
N GLU A 43 -14.62 -17.15 -7.92
CA GLU A 43 -15.15 -18.45 -7.47
C GLU A 43 -14.09 -19.55 -7.36
N THR A 44 -13.06 -19.54 -8.22
CA THR A 44 -12.09 -20.65 -8.29
C THR A 44 -10.83 -20.41 -7.50
N GLN A 45 -10.26 -19.20 -7.58
CA GLN A 45 -8.95 -18.89 -7.00
C GLN A 45 -9.02 -17.74 -5.99
N GLY A 46 -10.20 -17.14 -5.77
CA GLY A 46 -10.32 -15.89 -5.01
C GLY A 46 -9.44 -14.78 -5.59
N ALA A 47 -9.20 -14.83 -6.91
CA ALA A 47 -8.26 -13.99 -7.61
C ALA A 47 -8.95 -12.70 -8.09
N GLU A 48 -8.17 -11.63 -8.13
CA GLU A 48 -8.60 -10.37 -8.73
C GLU A 48 -8.59 -10.49 -10.27
N ALA A 49 -9.44 -9.70 -10.93
CA ALA A 49 -9.45 -9.54 -12.37
C ALA A 49 -9.34 -8.06 -12.73
N THR A 50 -8.31 -7.71 -13.48
CA THR A 50 -8.01 -6.37 -13.99
C THR A 50 -8.39 -6.28 -15.45
N ILE A 51 -8.90 -5.14 -15.90
CA ILE A 51 -9.29 -4.88 -17.29
C ILE A 51 -8.26 -3.98 -17.92
N LEU A 52 -7.79 -4.32 -19.12
CA LEU A 52 -6.90 -3.48 -19.91
C LEU A 52 -7.10 -3.75 -21.41
N SER A 53 -6.53 -2.89 -22.26
CA SER A 53 -6.41 -3.17 -23.68
C SER A 53 -4.94 -3.22 -24.05
N ALA A 54 -4.46 -4.39 -24.47
CA ALA A 54 -3.06 -4.56 -24.87
C ALA A 54 -2.68 -3.67 -26.06
N GLN A 55 -3.64 -3.38 -26.94
CA GLN A 55 -3.42 -2.47 -28.08
C GLN A 55 -3.16 -1.04 -27.61
N ILE A 56 -3.97 -0.53 -26.69
CA ILE A 56 -3.76 0.80 -26.09
C ILE A 56 -2.41 0.85 -25.35
N GLU A 57 -2.05 -0.20 -24.61
CA GLU A 57 -0.74 -0.23 -23.91
C GLU A 57 0.45 -0.19 -24.88
N GLU A 58 0.32 -0.82 -26.05
CA GLU A 58 1.33 -0.76 -27.10
C GLU A 58 1.48 0.67 -27.64
N GLU A 59 0.36 1.33 -27.97
CA GLU A 59 0.34 2.71 -28.45
C GLU A 59 0.91 3.68 -27.39
N LEU A 60 0.49 3.54 -26.13
CA LEU A 60 1.01 4.36 -25.01
C LEU A 60 2.53 4.21 -24.83
N SER A 61 3.11 3.05 -25.17
CA SER A 61 4.55 2.81 -25.02
C SER A 61 5.42 3.61 -26.00
N GLU A 62 4.83 4.07 -27.10
CA GLU A 62 5.49 4.87 -28.13
C GLU A 62 5.32 6.39 -27.92
N LEU A 63 4.42 6.79 -27.02
CA LEU A 63 4.10 8.19 -26.74
C LEU A 63 5.02 8.81 -25.68
N SER A 64 5.13 10.13 -25.71
CA SER A 64 5.71 10.87 -24.59
C SER A 64 4.77 10.83 -23.37
N PRO A 65 5.25 11.06 -22.14
CA PRO A 65 4.39 11.08 -20.95
C PRO A 65 3.24 12.09 -21.04
N GLU A 66 3.50 13.26 -21.65
CA GLU A 66 2.50 14.29 -21.88
C GLU A 66 1.43 13.81 -22.87
N ASP A 67 1.84 13.27 -24.03
CA ASP A 67 0.92 12.79 -25.06
C ASP A 67 0.10 11.58 -24.57
N ALA A 68 0.73 10.65 -23.84
CA ALA A 68 0.06 9.51 -23.24
C ALA A 68 -1.04 9.94 -22.25
N THR A 69 -0.79 11.00 -21.48
CA THR A 69 -1.78 11.54 -20.54
C THR A 69 -2.96 12.16 -21.28
N GLU A 70 -2.70 12.91 -22.35
CA GLU A 70 -3.75 13.50 -23.19
C GLU A 70 -4.60 12.41 -23.87
N PHE A 71 -3.94 11.41 -24.46
CA PHE A 71 -4.58 10.27 -25.10
C PHE A 71 -5.54 9.52 -24.14
N LEU A 72 -5.08 9.18 -22.93
CA LEU A 72 -5.92 8.54 -21.92
C LEU A 72 -7.14 9.39 -21.54
N GLN A 73 -6.97 10.71 -21.42
CA GLN A 73 -8.05 11.63 -21.08
C GLN A 73 -9.12 11.69 -22.18
N GLU A 74 -8.71 11.70 -23.46
CA GLU A 74 -9.64 11.67 -24.60
C GLU A 74 -10.49 10.40 -24.60
N MET A 75 -9.92 9.27 -24.18
CA MET A 75 -10.63 7.99 -24.02
C MET A 75 -11.52 7.94 -22.76
N GLY A 76 -11.43 8.93 -21.88
CA GLY A 76 -12.15 8.97 -20.61
C GLY A 76 -11.61 7.97 -19.57
N VAL A 77 -10.32 7.62 -19.67
CA VAL A 77 -9.64 6.73 -18.73
C VAL A 77 -8.59 7.52 -17.94
N SER A 78 -8.48 7.28 -16.63
CA SER A 78 -7.63 8.09 -15.75
C SER A 78 -6.18 7.61 -15.66
N ASP A 79 -5.90 6.36 -16.01
CA ASP A 79 -4.58 5.72 -15.87
C ASP A 79 -4.49 4.51 -16.81
N SER A 80 -3.28 4.07 -17.16
CA SER A 80 -3.11 2.92 -18.05
C SER A 80 -3.53 1.60 -17.38
N GLY A 81 -3.98 0.66 -18.20
CA GLY A 81 -4.26 -0.71 -17.77
C GLY A 81 -3.03 -1.41 -17.22
N ALA A 82 -1.84 -1.14 -17.77
CA ALA A 82 -0.59 -1.67 -17.22
C ALA A 82 -0.29 -1.12 -15.81
N SER A 83 -0.49 0.18 -15.57
CA SER A 83 -0.35 0.79 -14.25
C SER A 83 -1.32 0.17 -13.23
N ASN A 84 -2.57 -0.06 -13.64
CA ASN A 84 -3.57 -0.72 -12.80
C ASN A 84 -3.18 -2.18 -12.50
N LEU A 85 -2.70 -2.93 -13.50
CA LEU A 85 -2.23 -4.30 -13.31
C LEU A 85 -1.04 -4.37 -12.34
N ILE A 86 -0.08 -3.45 -12.45
CA ILE A 86 1.05 -3.36 -11.50
C ILE A 86 0.55 -3.14 -10.07
N LYS A 87 -0.37 -2.19 -9.86
CA LYS A 87 -0.96 -1.91 -8.54
C LYS A 87 -1.66 -3.14 -7.96
N SER A 88 -2.47 -3.83 -8.76
CA SER A 88 -3.18 -5.05 -8.35
C SER A 88 -2.22 -6.20 -8.03
N VAL A 89 -1.17 -6.41 -8.84
CA VAL A 89 -0.13 -7.42 -8.55
C VAL A 89 0.63 -7.09 -7.26
N TYR A 90 0.97 -5.81 -7.04
CA TYR A 90 1.65 -5.37 -5.82
C TYR A 90 0.78 -5.66 -4.58
N ASN A 91 -0.52 -5.39 -4.67
CA ASN A 91 -1.49 -5.74 -3.63
C ASN A 91 -1.61 -7.26 -3.43
N LEU A 92 -1.69 -8.04 -4.51
CA LEU A 92 -1.78 -9.50 -4.50
C LEU A 92 -0.59 -10.13 -3.77
N LEU A 93 0.61 -9.66 -4.06
CA LEU A 93 1.84 -10.10 -3.39
C LEU A 93 1.91 -9.66 -1.93
N GLY A 94 0.97 -8.83 -1.46
CA GLY A 94 0.96 -8.28 -0.12
C GLY A 94 2.05 -7.25 0.08
N LEU A 95 2.50 -6.58 -1.00
CA LEU A 95 3.52 -5.55 -0.94
C LEU A 95 2.88 -4.19 -0.62
N ARG A 96 3.62 -3.33 0.06
CA ARG A 96 3.25 -1.95 0.42
C ARG A 96 4.45 -1.04 0.18
N THR A 97 4.16 0.23 -0.07
CA THR A 97 5.19 1.24 -0.33
C THR A 97 5.17 2.30 0.77
N TYR A 98 6.36 2.66 1.27
CA TYR A 98 6.54 3.89 2.05
C TYR A 98 7.57 4.80 1.38
N LEU A 99 7.52 6.09 1.70
CA LEU A 99 8.39 7.08 1.10
C LEU A 99 9.36 7.64 2.15
N THR A 100 10.61 7.83 1.74
CA THR A 100 11.55 8.71 2.44
C THR A 100 11.76 9.94 1.59
N THR A 101 11.59 11.13 2.16
CA THR A 101 11.78 12.40 1.45
C THR A 101 12.62 13.35 2.30
N GLY A 102 13.56 14.02 1.65
CA GLY A 102 14.43 15.04 2.23
C GLY A 102 14.87 16.03 1.16
N VAL A 103 15.73 16.97 1.53
CA VAL A 103 16.19 18.04 0.61
C VAL A 103 16.93 17.46 -0.60
N GLN A 104 17.66 16.37 -0.41
CA GLN A 104 18.51 15.77 -1.45
C GLN A 104 17.83 14.67 -2.24
N GLU A 105 16.96 13.89 -1.61
CA GLU A 105 16.40 12.68 -2.22
C GLU A 105 14.96 12.43 -1.77
N THR A 106 14.14 11.95 -2.71
CA THR A 106 12.87 11.30 -2.44
C THR A 106 12.89 9.91 -3.05
N ARG A 107 12.60 8.88 -2.24
CA ARG A 107 12.65 7.48 -2.64
C ARG A 107 11.44 6.71 -2.10
N ALA A 108 10.97 5.76 -2.90
CA ALA A 108 9.97 4.78 -2.53
C ALA A 108 10.61 3.44 -2.16
N TRP A 109 10.14 2.83 -1.09
CA TRP A 109 10.64 1.57 -0.55
C TRP A 109 9.53 0.54 -0.46
N THR A 110 9.82 -0.69 -0.88
CA THR A 110 8.88 -1.82 -0.86
C THR A 110 9.03 -2.63 0.43
N ILE A 111 7.92 -2.89 1.11
CA ILE A 111 7.80 -3.74 2.30
C ILE A 111 6.63 -4.71 2.14
N PHE A 112 6.49 -5.68 3.03
CA PHE A 112 5.27 -6.49 3.11
C PHE A 112 4.22 -5.83 4.01
N ALA A 113 2.95 -6.03 3.67
CA ALA A 113 1.84 -5.75 4.56
C ALA A 113 2.01 -6.61 5.81
N GLY A 114 1.98 -5.99 6.99
CA GLY A 114 2.41 -6.67 8.22
C GLY A 114 3.69 -6.11 8.82
N ASP A 115 4.59 -5.55 7.99
CA ASP A 115 5.94 -5.22 8.44
C ASP A 115 5.94 -4.14 9.52
N LYS A 116 6.78 -4.36 10.54
CA LYS A 116 7.00 -3.39 11.61
C LYS A 116 8.04 -2.35 11.19
N ALA A 117 8.08 -1.21 11.87
CA ALA A 117 9.02 -0.12 11.62
C ALA A 117 10.49 -0.57 11.54
N PRO A 118 10.99 -1.46 12.42
CA PRO A 118 12.37 -1.93 12.34
C PRO A 118 12.64 -2.70 11.04
N ALA A 119 11.74 -3.60 10.64
CA ALA A 119 11.86 -4.37 9.40
C ALA A 119 11.82 -3.44 8.17
N ALA A 120 10.90 -2.46 8.18
CA ALA A 120 10.84 -1.44 7.14
C ALA A 120 12.14 -0.62 7.05
N ALA A 121 12.75 -0.27 8.18
CA ALA A 121 14.04 0.42 8.22
C ALA A 121 15.20 -0.47 7.72
N GLY A 122 15.12 -1.78 7.99
CA GLY A 122 16.05 -2.79 7.48
C GLY A 122 16.15 -2.85 5.96
N VAL A 123 15.05 -2.55 5.24
CA VAL A 123 15.03 -2.42 3.77
C VAL A 123 15.94 -1.28 3.28
N ILE A 124 16.11 -0.22 4.08
CA ILE A 124 17.06 0.87 3.76
C ILE A 124 18.48 0.42 4.08
N HIS A 125 18.68 -0.08 5.30
CA HIS A 125 19.97 -0.60 5.75
C HIS A 125 19.82 -1.51 6.97
N THR A 126 20.55 -2.63 6.99
CA THR A 126 20.44 -3.63 8.07
C THR A 126 20.80 -3.08 9.46
N ASP A 127 21.67 -2.06 9.54
CA ASP A 127 21.99 -1.40 10.82
C ASP A 127 20.81 -0.61 11.39
N PHE A 128 19.93 -0.04 10.56
CA PHE A 128 18.75 0.68 11.06
C PHE A 128 17.73 -0.25 11.71
N GLU A 129 17.67 -1.51 11.28
CA GLU A 129 16.86 -2.52 11.94
C GLU A 129 17.47 -2.95 13.28
N LYS A 130 18.78 -3.23 13.31
CA LYS A 130 19.49 -3.67 14.52
C LYS A 130 19.54 -2.59 15.61
N GLN A 131 19.73 -1.34 15.21
CA GLN A 131 19.84 -0.18 16.10
C GLN A 131 18.57 0.66 16.09
N PHE A 132 17.42 0.05 15.79
CA PHE A 132 16.15 0.76 15.71
C PHE A 132 15.80 1.39 17.07
N ILE A 133 15.72 2.72 17.10
CA ILE A 133 15.28 3.48 18.29
C ILE A 133 13.82 3.89 18.10
N ARG A 134 13.52 4.56 16.98
CA ARG A 134 12.17 5.02 16.63
C ARG A 134 12.08 5.34 15.14
N ALA A 135 10.85 5.41 14.63
CA ALA A 135 10.54 5.91 13.29
C ALA A 135 9.62 7.13 13.39
N GLU A 136 10.02 8.26 12.82
CA GLU A 136 9.14 9.41 12.66
C GLU A 136 8.32 9.25 11.39
N VAL A 137 6.99 9.20 11.52
CA VAL A 137 6.08 8.90 10.42
C VAL A 137 5.06 10.01 10.26
N ILE A 138 4.69 10.27 9.02
CA ILE A 138 3.58 11.15 8.64
C ILE A 138 2.73 10.43 7.58
N HIS A 139 1.41 10.57 7.67
CA HIS A 139 0.52 10.04 6.65
C HIS A 139 0.65 10.83 5.34
N TYR A 140 0.59 10.14 4.21
CA TYR A 140 0.72 10.75 2.90
C TYR A 140 -0.32 11.86 2.67
N ASP A 141 -1.58 11.60 3.02
CA ASP A 141 -2.67 12.58 2.83
C ASP A 141 -2.45 13.85 3.67
N ASP A 142 -1.96 13.69 4.89
CA ASP A 142 -1.58 14.83 5.74
C ASP A 142 -0.41 15.61 5.11
N TYR A 143 0.61 14.92 4.59
CA TYR A 143 1.72 15.56 3.90
C TYR A 143 1.26 16.32 2.64
N VAL A 144 0.39 15.72 1.83
CA VAL A 144 -0.15 16.36 0.60
C VAL A 144 -1.01 17.58 0.94
N LYS A 145 -1.78 17.51 2.03
CA LYS A 145 -2.64 18.60 2.49
C LYS A 145 -1.84 19.77 3.07
N TYR A 146 -0.91 19.49 3.99
CA TYR A 146 -0.20 20.53 4.74
C TYR A 146 1.16 20.93 4.13
N LYS A 147 1.61 20.22 3.09
CA LYS A 147 2.83 20.45 2.29
C LYS A 147 4.16 20.34 3.03
N THR A 148 4.16 20.39 4.36
CA THR A 148 5.36 20.25 5.19
C THR A 148 5.06 19.42 6.44
N VAL A 149 6.09 18.74 6.97
CA VAL A 149 5.98 17.95 8.20
C VAL A 149 5.61 18.82 9.40
N ALA A 150 6.17 20.03 9.49
CA ALA A 150 5.88 20.97 10.57
C ALA A 150 4.40 21.41 10.55
N ALA A 151 3.90 21.85 9.39
CA ALA A 151 2.51 22.26 9.24
C ALA A 151 1.54 21.10 9.49
N ALA A 152 1.90 19.87 9.09
CA ALA A 152 1.07 18.70 9.37
C ALA A 152 0.98 18.38 10.87
N ARG A 153 2.12 18.44 11.60
CA ARG A 153 2.12 18.24 13.06
C ARG A 153 1.30 19.29 13.79
N GLU A 154 1.28 20.53 13.31
CA GLU A 154 0.45 21.59 13.88
C GLU A 154 -1.03 21.43 13.52
N GLY A 155 -1.34 21.10 12.27
CA GLY A 155 -2.69 20.99 11.73
C GLY A 155 -3.42 19.68 12.02
N ASN A 156 -2.69 18.63 12.43
CA ASN A 156 -3.27 17.36 12.89
C ASN A 156 -2.75 17.05 14.32
N PRO A 157 -3.51 17.45 15.37
CA PRO A 157 -3.12 17.22 16.76
C PRO A 157 -2.86 15.75 17.09
N LYS A 158 -3.47 14.80 16.36
CA LYS A 158 -3.26 13.36 16.54
C LYS A 158 -1.84 12.92 16.17
N LEU A 159 -1.14 13.68 15.31
CA LEU A 159 0.29 13.45 15.01
C LEU A 159 1.21 13.86 16.16
N LYS A 160 0.75 14.72 17.10
CA LYS A 160 1.53 15.11 18.29
C LYS A 160 1.52 14.04 19.38
N GLU A 161 0.48 13.20 19.41
CA GLU A 161 0.32 12.07 20.35
C GLU A 161 0.78 10.74 19.77
N PHE A 162 1.24 10.72 18.51
CA PHE A 162 1.78 9.54 17.84
C PHE A 162 3.19 9.26 18.38
N ASP A 163 3.22 8.75 19.61
CA ASP A 163 4.42 8.19 20.20
C ASP A 163 4.81 6.95 19.39
N THR A 164 6.00 7.04 18.81
CA THR A 164 6.55 6.17 17.78
C THR A 164 6.73 4.75 18.31
N SER A 165 5.67 3.96 18.33
CA SER A 165 5.72 2.55 18.67
C SER A 165 4.55 1.85 18.00
N CYS A 166 4.87 0.72 17.36
CA CYS A 166 3.93 -0.22 16.73
C CYS A 166 3.40 0.23 15.36
N PHE A 167 4.22 0.00 14.32
CA PHE A 167 3.64 -0.51 13.09
C PHE A 167 3.01 -1.87 13.42
N ASP A 168 1.69 -1.98 13.42
CA ASP A 168 0.99 -3.28 13.49
C ASP A 168 0.85 -3.94 12.11
N GLY A 169 1.49 -3.37 11.10
CA GLY A 169 1.45 -3.92 9.75
C GLY A 169 0.31 -3.44 8.87
N ARG A 170 -0.52 -2.49 9.33
CA ARG A 170 -1.55 -1.84 8.50
C ARG A 170 -1.14 -0.46 7.98
N TYR A 171 0.05 -0.32 7.39
CA TYR A 171 0.32 0.88 6.57
C TYR A 171 -0.34 0.67 5.20
N ILE A 172 -1.57 1.19 5.15
CA ILE A 172 -2.51 1.16 4.04
C ILE A 172 -2.46 2.55 3.39
N THR A 173 -2.22 2.60 2.07
CA THR A 173 -2.84 3.62 1.21
C THR A 173 -4.35 3.39 1.26
N GLY A 174 -5.04 3.97 2.25
CA GLY A 174 -6.46 3.74 2.44
C GLY A 174 -7.06 4.52 3.59
N THR A 175 -8.33 4.87 3.42
CA THR A 175 -9.11 5.78 4.27
C THR A 175 -9.28 5.24 5.69
N VAL A 176 -8.95 6.09 6.68
CA VAL A 176 -9.19 5.84 8.11
C VAL A 176 -10.70 5.84 8.39
N ASN A 177 -11.23 4.74 8.94
CA ASN A 177 -12.63 4.64 9.38
C ASN A 177 -12.74 4.34 10.89
N GLU A 178 -13.95 4.44 11.46
CA GLU A 178 -14.18 4.27 12.90
C GLU A 178 -13.80 2.89 13.43
N ALA A 179 -13.96 1.84 12.62
CA ALA A 179 -13.57 0.47 13.00
C ALA A 179 -12.04 0.34 13.20
N TYR A 180 -11.25 0.99 12.35
CA TYR A 180 -9.79 1.04 12.48
C TYR A 180 -9.32 1.74 13.78
N LEU A 181 -10.00 2.82 14.18
CA LEU A 181 -9.68 3.55 15.40
C LEU A 181 -10.01 2.74 16.67
N HIS A 182 -11.07 1.92 16.60
CA HIS A 182 -11.47 1.04 17.70
C HIS A 182 -10.44 -0.08 17.95
N ASP A 183 -9.99 -0.78 16.89
CA ASP A 183 -9.00 -1.86 16.98
C ASP A 183 -7.68 -1.39 17.63
N ILE A 184 -7.23 -0.18 17.28
CA ILE A 184 -6.03 0.43 17.87
C ILE A 184 -6.26 0.77 19.35
N GLY A 185 -7.47 1.18 19.73
CA GLY A 185 -7.84 1.46 21.12
C GLY A 185 -7.74 0.21 21.99
N GLU A 186 -8.24 -0.93 21.51
CA GLU A 186 -8.18 -2.20 22.25
C GLU A 186 -6.77 -2.77 22.33
N ALA A 187 -5.98 -2.70 21.25
CA ALA A 187 -4.59 -3.18 21.23
C ALA A 187 -3.68 -2.44 22.22
N ARG A 188 -4.06 -1.22 22.64
CA ARG A 188 -3.33 -0.40 23.62
C ARG A 188 -3.64 -0.76 25.08
N ASN A 189 -4.74 -1.47 25.37
CA ASN A 189 -5.11 -1.77 26.75
C ASN A 189 -4.36 -3.00 27.30
N ASP A 190 -3.47 -2.68 28.24
CA ASP A 190 -3.05 -3.47 29.40
C ASP A 190 -1.88 -4.46 29.29
N LYS A 191 -1.75 -5.34 28.28
CA LYS A 191 -0.69 -6.38 28.36
C LYS A 191 0.73 -5.90 28.06
N ALA A 192 0.92 -5.09 27.02
CA ALA A 192 2.26 -4.65 26.60
C ALA A 192 2.85 -3.53 27.48
N LYS A 193 2.03 -2.87 28.30
CA LYS A 193 2.46 -1.79 29.21
C LYS A 193 2.91 -2.35 30.56
N GLN A 194 2.26 -3.41 31.05
CA GLN A 194 2.68 -4.13 32.26
C GLN A 194 4.00 -4.86 32.06
N GLN A 195 4.17 -5.59 30.95
CA GLN A 195 5.40 -6.35 30.67
C GLN A 195 6.66 -5.46 30.61
N ARG A 196 6.55 -4.27 30.00
CA ARG A 196 7.66 -3.30 29.93
C ARG A 196 7.96 -2.62 31.27
N SER A 197 6.95 -2.49 32.15
CA SER A 197 7.17 -1.94 33.50
C SER A 197 7.91 -2.94 34.39
N GLU A 198 7.65 -4.23 34.23
CA GLU A 198 8.27 -5.30 35.02
C GLU A 198 9.74 -5.52 34.61
N GLU A 199 10.02 -5.63 33.31
CA GLU A 199 11.40 -5.78 32.78
C GLU A 199 12.31 -4.61 33.15
N HIS A 200 11.77 -3.39 33.12
CA HIS A 200 12.55 -2.18 33.43
C HIS A 200 12.82 -2.02 34.94
N GLN A 201 12.03 -2.68 35.80
CA GLN A 201 12.21 -2.69 37.24
C GLN A 201 13.23 -3.77 37.67
N GLU A 202 13.28 -4.89 36.93
CA GLU A 202 14.25 -5.98 37.14
C GLU A 202 15.67 -5.55 36.71
N LEU A 203 15.81 -4.87 35.56
CA LEU A 203 17.08 -4.31 35.08
C LEU A 203 17.66 -3.21 36.01
N ALA A 204 16.81 -2.48 36.73
CA ALA A 204 17.24 -1.45 37.67
C ALA A 204 17.77 -2.02 39.00
N LEU A 205 17.41 -3.26 39.34
CA LEU A 205 17.86 -3.94 40.55
C LEU A 205 19.16 -4.73 40.34
N ASP A 206 19.51 -5.10 39.11
CA ASP A 206 20.73 -5.85 38.78
C ASP A 206 21.97 -4.95 38.59
N HIS A 207 21.80 -3.63 38.67
CA HIS A 207 22.86 -2.63 38.46
C HIS A 207 23.03 -1.61 39.61
N GLY A 208 22.47 -1.90 40.80
CA GLY A 208 22.66 -1.12 42.04
C GLY A 208 23.30 -1.96 43.14
#